data_AF-A0A7S4N0K1-F1
#
_entry.id   AF-A0A7S4N0K1-F1
#
_cell.length_a   1.000
_cell.length_b   1.000
_cell.length_c   1.000
_cell.angle_alpha   90.00
_cell.angle_beta   90.00
_cell.angle_gamma   90.00
#
_symmetry.space_group_name_H-M   'P 1'
#
loop_
_entity.id
_entity.type
_entity.pdbx_description
1 polymer ?
#
loop_
_entity_poly.entity_id
_entity_poly.type
_entity_poly.pdbx_seq_one_letter_code
_entity_poly.pdbx_strand_id
1 'polypeptide(L)'
;AAPPEGAALPDITPPRRHFNANARRTLTTIFFNMLMLVRPAIACWMLYLMLADQQSKYEAMGIKVPKMTDWMPNWLTYPPSVPPPYMGSSCSDLDPSCQDWSKRGECEKNTAFMHTNCQKSCGVCVDCDDTHVDCKLWAKKGECKRNPVYMKSSCKQSCGMCDHLQCPRPAHG
;
A
#
# COMPACT_ATOMS: atom_id res chain seq x y z
N ALA A 1 -17.68 -72.79 30.41
CA ALA A 1 -18.68 -72.09 29.58
C ALA A 1 -17.97 -71.01 28.79
N ALA A 2 -17.93 -71.16 27.47
CA ALA A 2 -17.45 -70.15 26.51
C ALA A 2 -18.54 -70.02 25.42
N PRO A 3 -18.85 -68.82 24.93
CA PRO A 3 -19.91 -68.62 23.96
C PRO A 3 -19.47 -69.00 22.53
N PRO A 4 -20.39 -69.42 21.65
CA PRO A 4 -20.08 -69.85 20.29
C PRO A 4 -19.78 -68.68 19.35
N GLU A 5 -18.82 -68.88 18.45
CA GLU A 5 -18.41 -67.97 17.39
C GLU A 5 -19.54 -67.77 16.36
N GLY A 6 -20.09 -66.55 16.30
CA GLY A 6 -21.17 -66.15 15.42
C GLY A 6 -20.70 -65.31 14.24
N ALA A 7 -20.96 -65.84 13.03
CA ALA A 7 -21.28 -65.21 11.75
C ALA A 7 -20.73 -63.81 11.40
N ALA A 8 -19.93 -63.76 10.32
CA ALA A 8 -19.58 -62.53 9.61
C ALA A 8 -20.80 -61.91 8.89
N LEU A 9 -20.96 -60.59 9.00
CA LEU A 9 -21.96 -59.78 8.27
C LEU A 9 -21.53 -59.55 6.80
N PRO A 10 -22.48 -59.41 5.85
CA PRO A 10 -22.17 -59.12 4.45
C PRO A 10 -21.76 -57.66 4.23
N ASP A 11 -20.82 -57.47 3.29
CA ASP A 11 -20.32 -56.16 2.84
C ASP A 11 -21.38 -55.43 2.00
N ILE A 12 -21.77 -54.23 2.46
CA ILE A 12 -22.72 -53.33 1.78
C ILE A 12 -21.96 -52.09 1.32
N THR A 13 -21.06 -52.25 0.36
CA THR A 13 -20.45 -51.12 -0.35
C THR A 13 -21.21 -50.83 -1.65
N PRO A 14 -21.80 -49.63 -1.83
CA PRO A 14 -22.49 -49.28 -3.06
C PRO A 14 -21.47 -49.04 -4.20
N PRO A 15 -21.80 -49.37 -5.46
CA PRO A 15 -20.87 -49.23 -6.58
C PRO A 15 -20.53 -47.77 -6.86
N ARG A 16 -19.24 -47.46 -7.02
CA ARG A 16 -18.78 -46.13 -7.44
C ARG A 16 -19.29 -45.81 -8.84
N ARG A 17 -20.14 -44.81 -8.98
CA ARG A 17 -20.47 -44.21 -10.29
C ARG A 17 -19.25 -43.45 -10.80
N HIS A 18 -18.61 -43.98 -11.85
CA HIS A 18 -17.57 -43.26 -12.58
C HIS A 18 -18.20 -42.15 -13.41
N PHE A 19 -18.15 -40.91 -12.91
CA PHE A 19 -18.46 -39.74 -13.72
C PHE A 19 -17.32 -39.49 -14.72
N ASN A 20 -17.69 -39.35 -15.99
CA ASN A 20 -16.78 -39.11 -17.11
C ASN A 20 -15.90 -37.87 -16.83
N ALA A 21 -14.58 -38.03 -16.91
CA ALA A 21 -13.61 -36.95 -16.68
C ALA A 21 -13.81 -35.75 -17.63
N ASN A 22 -14.36 -36.00 -18.83
CA ASN A 22 -14.70 -34.94 -19.77
C ASN A 22 -15.87 -34.09 -19.26
N ALA A 23 -16.90 -34.69 -18.66
CA ALA A 23 -18.02 -33.97 -18.06
C ALA A 23 -17.60 -33.12 -16.84
N ARG A 24 -16.60 -33.60 -16.08
CA ARG A 24 -16.02 -32.84 -14.96
C ARG A 24 -15.26 -31.60 -15.45
N ARG A 25 -14.52 -31.72 -16.56
CA ARG A 25 -13.79 -30.61 -17.20
C ARG A 25 -14.72 -29.58 -17.85
N THR A 26 -15.82 -30.00 -18.47
CA THR A 26 -16.81 -29.05 -19.01
C THR A 26 -17.54 -28.30 -17.90
N LEU A 27 -17.94 -28.97 -16.81
CA LEU A 27 -18.62 -28.32 -15.69
C LEU A 27 -17.72 -27.30 -14.97
N THR A 28 -16.44 -27.61 -14.75
CA THR A 28 -15.51 -26.62 -14.17
C THR A 28 -15.31 -25.44 -15.11
N THR A 29 -15.16 -25.67 -16.42
CA THR A 29 -14.96 -24.59 -17.39
C THR A 29 -16.19 -23.68 -17.52
N ILE A 30 -17.40 -24.25 -17.46
CA ILE A 30 -18.65 -23.47 -17.46
C ILE A 30 -18.80 -22.67 -16.16
N PHE A 31 -18.45 -23.27 -15.01
CA PHE A 31 -18.45 -22.58 -13.72
C PHE A 31 -17.43 -21.43 -13.68
N PHE A 32 -16.22 -21.63 -14.19
CA PHE A 32 -15.19 -20.59 -14.32
C PHE A 32 -15.62 -19.46 -15.27
N ASN A 33 -16.23 -19.77 -16.42
CA ASN A 33 -16.73 -18.74 -17.34
C ASN A 33 -17.91 -17.96 -16.77
N MET A 34 -18.83 -18.61 -16.03
CA MET A 34 -19.92 -17.93 -15.31
C MET A 34 -19.39 -17.03 -14.18
N LEU A 35 -18.32 -17.43 -13.48
CA LEU A 35 -17.71 -16.63 -12.41
C LEU A 35 -17.00 -15.36 -12.96
N MET A 36 -16.42 -15.44 -14.16
CA MET A 36 -15.77 -14.30 -14.82
C MET A 36 -16.75 -13.21 -15.31
N LEU A 37 -18.05 -13.52 -15.34
CA LEU A 37 -19.11 -12.54 -15.59
C LEU A 37 -19.59 -11.85 -14.30
N VAL A 38 -19.17 -12.33 -13.12
CA VAL A 38 -19.56 -11.79 -11.81
C VAL A 38 -18.37 -11.10 -11.15
N ARG A 39 -18.21 -9.81 -11.49
CA ARG A 39 -17.38 -8.78 -10.87
C ARG A 39 -15.85 -9.03 -10.83
N PRO A 40 -15.03 -8.13 -11.39
CA PRO A 40 -13.56 -8.25 -11.43
C PRO A 40 -12.91 -8.37 -10.04
N ALA A 41 -13.61 -7.95 -8.98
CA ALA A 41 -13.17 -8.11 -7.60
C ALA A 41 -13.08 -9.59 -7.15
N ILE A 42 -13.98 -10.47 -7.62
CA ILE A 42 -13.95 -11.90 -7.26
C ILE A 42 -12.83 -12.61 -8.02
N ALA A 43 -12.61 -12.24 -9.28
CA ALA A 43 -11.48 -12.74 -10.07
C ALA A 43 -10.15 -12.34 -9.40
N CYS A 44 -10.02 -11.09 -8.92
CA CYS A 44 -8.84 -10.61 -8.20
C CYS A 44 -8.66 -11.31 -6.85
N TRP A 45 -9.74 -11.56 -6.12
CA TRP A 45 -9.70 -12.30 -4.85
C TRP A 45 -9.34 -13.79 -5.04
N MET A 46 -9.85 -14.44 -6.09
CA MET A 46 -9.48 -15.81 -6.46
C MET A 46 -8.04 -15.89 -6.96
N LEU A 47 -7.57 -14.89 -7.73
CA LEU A 47 -6.15 -14.79 -8.11
C LEU A 47 -5.27 -14.60 -6.87
N TYR A 48 -5.70 -13.78 -5.92
CA TYR A 48 -5.03 -13.57 -4.65
C TYR A 48 -4.96 -14.86 -3.82
N LEU A 49 -6.05 -15.64 -3.74
CA LEU A 49 -6.04 -16.95 -3.07
C LEU A 49 -5.14 -17.97 -3.79
N MET A 50 -5.08 -17.93 -5.12
CA MET A 50 -4.14 -18.77 -5.89
C MET A 50 -2.68 -18.32 -5.78
N LEU A 51 -2.43 -17.02 -5.56
CA LEU A 51 -1.09 -16.47 -5.34
C LEU A 51 -0.63 -16.61 -3.89
N ALA A 52 -1.54 -16.59 -2.92
CA ALA A 52 -1.27 -16.82 -1.50
C ALA A 52 -0.76 -18.25 -1.22
N ASP A 53 -1.04 -19.21 -2.10
CA ASP A 53 -0.51 -20.58 -2.05
C ASP A 53 0.99 -20.67 -2.45
N GLN A 54 1.56 -19.64 -3.08
CA GLN A 54 2.95 -19.67 -3.53
C GLN A 54 3.98 -19.22 -2.48
N GLN A 55 3.56 -18.64 -1.35
CA GLN A 55 4.47 -18.10 -0.33
C GLN A 55 5.39 -19.20 0.26
N SER A 56 4.81 -20.36 0.57
CA SER A 56 5.53 -21.52 1.14
C SER A 56 6.59 -22.07 0.19
N LYS A 57 6.34 -21.99 -1.12
CA LYS A 57 7.24 -22.47 -2.18
C LYS A 57 8.46 -21.59 -2.35
N TYR A 58 8.31 -20.27 -2.27
CA TYR A 58 9.45 -19.34 -2.38
C TYR A 58 10.34 -19.36 -1.14
N GLU A 59 9.75 -19.51 0.05
CA GLU A 59 10.50 -19.68 1.31
C GLU A 59 11.29 -21.01 1.33
N ALA A 60 10.73 -22.09 0.79
CA ALA A 60 11.44 -23.37 0.61
C ALA A 60 12.62 -23.29 -0.39
N MET A 61 12.62 -22.30 -1.29
CA MET A 61 13.74 -22.01 -2.20
C MET A 61 14.74 -21.01 -1.63
N GLY A 62 14.61 -20.63 -0.35
CA GLY A 62 15.51 -19.68 0.32
C GLY A 62 15.29 -18.22 -0.09
N ILE A 63 14.24 -17.92 -0.85
CA ILE A 63 13.89 -16.57 -1.28
C ILE A 63 12.96 -15.98 -0.23
N LYS A 64 13.47 -15.04 0.58
CA LYS A 64 12.65 -14.29 1.54
C LYS A 64 11.75 -13.33 0.78
N VAL A 65 10.49 -13.70 0.61
CA VAL A 65 9.47 -12.78 0.09
C VAL A 65 9.02 -11.90 1.26
N PRO A 66 9.22 -10.58 1.20
CA PRO A 66 8.74 -9.67 2.23
C PRO A 66 7.23 -9.80 2.40
N LYS A 67 6.77 -9.79 3.66
CA LYS A 67 5.35 -9.92 3.98
C LYS A 67 4.61 -8.70 3.42
N MET A 68 3.32 -8.85 3.09
CA MET A 68 2.52 -7.71 2.62
C MET A 68 2.54 -6.54 3.63
N THR A 69 2.71 -6.84 4.93
CA THR A 69 2.91 -5.87 6.02
C THR A 69 4.19 -5.05 5.90
N ASP A 70 5.21 -5.55 5.20
CA ASP A 70 6.49 -4.86 4.99
C ASP A 70 6.37 -3.81 3.87
N TRP A 71 5.36 -3.94 3.00
CA TRP A 71 5.03 -3.00 1.93
C TRP A 71 3.78 -2.17 2.23
N MET A 72 3.01 -2.54 3.25
CA MET A 72 1.92 -1.71 3.77
C MET A 72 2.56 -0.44 4.33
N PRO A 73 2.31 0.73 3.73
CA PRO A 73 2.82 1.95 4.30
C PRO A 73 2.12 2.18 5.66
N ASN A 74 2.81 2.81 6.60
CA ASN A 74 2.42 2.95 8.01
C ASN A 74 1.03 3.59 8.26
N TRP A 75 0.31 4.06 7.23
CA TRP A 75 -1.07 4.59 7.29
C TRP A 75 -2.11 3.60 7.83
N LEU A 76 -1.86 2.28 7.79
CA LEU A 76 -2.76 1.28 8.37
C LEU A 76 -2.62 1.13 9.90
N THR A 77 -1.55 1.68 10.47
CA THR A 77 -1.25 1.68 11.91
C THR A 77 -1.34 3.08 12.53
N TYR A 78 -1.58 4.13 11.73
CA TYR A 78 -1.86 5.45 12.29
C TYR A 78 -3.24 5.45 12.98
N PRO A 79 -3.33 5.95 14.22
CA PRO A 79 -4.61 6.20 14.83
C PRO A 79 -5.39 7.20 13.94
N PRO A 80 -6.71 7.02 13.76
CA PRO A 80 -7.55 7.88 12.92
C PRO A 80 -7.60 9.36 13.36
N SER A 81 -6.93 9.72 14.46
CA SER A 81 -6.75 11.08 14.95
C SER A 81 -5.60 11.85 14.29
N VAL A 82 -4.69 11.17 13.57
CA VAL A 82 -3.58 11.83 12.87
C VAL A 82 -3.86 11.79 11.37
N PRO A 83 -4.19 12.91 10.73
CA PRO A 83 -4.37 12.93 9.28
C PRO A 83 -3.05 12.54 8.59
N PRO A 84 -3.10 11.77 7.48
CA PRO A 84 -1.91 11.42 6.72
C PRO A 84 -1.13 12.69 6.34
N PRO A 85 0.21 12.69 6.32
CA PRO A 85 0.96 13.82 5.79
C PRO A 85 0.54 14.03 4.34
N TYR A 86 -0.13 15.15 4.13
CA TYR A 86 -0.90 15.52 2.95
C TYR A 86 -0.06 15.37 1.68
N MET A 87 -0.41 14.38 0.86
CA MET A 87 0.06 14.28 -0.51
C MET A 87 -0.57 15.43 -1.31
N GLY A 88 0.22 16.46 -1.58
CA GLY A 88 -0.04 17.38 -2.70
C GLY A 88 -0.91 18.61 -2.44
N SER A 89 -1.04 19.11 -1.21
CA SER A 89 -1.54 20.49 -1.00
C SER A 89 -0.38 21.47 -0.96
N SER A 90 -0.51 22.61 -1.65
CA SER A 90 0.43 23.73 -1.54
C SER A 90 0.62 24.07 -0.07
N CYS A 91 1.88 24.07 0.40
CA CYS A 91 2.22 24.35 1.78
C CYS A 91 1.81 25.78 2.14
N SER A 92 0.68 25.91 2.81
CA SER A 92 0.05 27.20 3.07
C SER A 92 -0.77 27.17 4.35
N ASP A 93 -1.01 28.35 4.88
CA ASP A 93 -1.94 28.55 5.97
C ASP A 93 -3.32 28.88 5.39
N LEU A 94 -4.35 28.20 5.88
CA LEU A 94 -5.73 28.39 5.45
C LEU A 94 -6.41 29.55 6.21
N ASP A 95 -5.85 29.95 7.36
CA ASP A 95 -6.37 31.04 8.18
C ASP A 95 -5.31 32.14 8.36
N PRO A 96 -5.66 33.43 8.22
CA PRO A 96 -4.74 34.54 8.45
C PRO A 96 -4.20 34.59 9.89
N SER A 97 -4.90 34.00 10.86
CA SER A 97 -4.53 33.97 12.28
C SER A 97 -3.53 32.85 12.61
N CYS A 98 -3.18 31.98 11.65
CA CYS A 98 -2.28 30.86 11.86
C CYS A 98 -0.92 31.27 12.45
N GLN A 99 -0.40 32.43 12.03
CA GLN A 99 0.88 32.93 12.53
C GLN A 99 0.80 33.32 14.01
N ASP A 100 -0.33 33.87 14.45
CA ASP A 100 -0.54 34.24 15.85
C ASP A 100 -0.84 33.02 16.72
N TRP A 101 -1.61 32.04 16.21
CA TRP A 101 -1.84 30.77 16.90
C TRP A 101 -0.55 29.96 17.06
N SER A 102 0.29 29.92 16.03
CA SER A 102 1.62 29.30 16.12
C SER A 102 2.47 29.93 17.23
N LYS A 103 2.54 31.27 17.30
CA LYS A 103 3.23 32.00 18.38
C LYS A 103 2.68 31.72 19.78
N ARG A 104 1.40 31.32 19.90
CA ARG A 104 0.75 30.94 21.18
C ARG A 104 0.98 29.47 21.57
N GLY A 105 1.72 28.71 20.76
CA GLY A 105 1.99 27.29 20.97
C GLY A 105 0.80 26.40 20.65
N GLU A 106 -0.07 26.82 19.73
CA GLU A 106 -1.20 25.99 19.29
C GLU A 106 -0.74 24.78 18.48
N CYS A 107 0.45 24.82 17.86
CA CYS A 107 0.98 23.69 17.09
C CYS A 107 1.16 22.44 17.98
N GLU A 108 1.52 22.62 19.26
CA GLU A 108 1.65 21.55 20.24
C GLU A 108 0.35 21.26 20.99
N LYS A 109 -0.46 22.29 21.29
CA LYS A 109 -1.70 22.15 22.07
C LYS A 109 -2.88 21.64 21.25
N ASN A 110 -2.92 22.01 19.98
CA ASN A 110 -4.00 21.73 19.03
C ASN A 110 -3.44 21.20 17.71
N THR A 111 -2.56 20.21 17.82
CA THR A 111 -1.76 19.65 16.74
C THR A 111 -2.59 19.22 15.53
N ALA A 112 -3.70 18.50 15.71
CA ALA A 112 -4.51 18.02 14.60
C ALA A 112 -5.12 19.16 13.76
N PHE A 113 -5.70 20.17 14.43
CA PHE A 113 -6.26 21.33 13.76
C PHE A 113 -5.16 22.15 13.09
N MET A 114 -4.09 22.44 13.83
CA MET A 114 -3.01 23.32 13.38
C MET A 114 -2.21 22.70 12.23
N HIS A 115 -1.95 21.40 12.27
CA HIS A 115 -1.24 20.72 11.18
C HIS A 115 -2.12 20.57 9.93
N THR A 116 -3.45 20.68 10.07
CA THR A 116 -4.36 20.66 8.93
C THR A 116 -4.54 22.05 8.32
N ASN A 117 -4.71 23.08 9.15
CA ASN A 117 -5.11 24.42 8.73
C ASN A 117 -3.96 25.44 8.70
N CYS A 118 -2.90 25.21 9.46
CA CYS A 118 -1.79 26.14 9.68
C CYS A 118 -0.44 25.48 9.40
N GLN A 119 -0.38 24.74 8.29
CA GLN A 119 0.72 23.86 7.96
C GLN A 119 2.06 24.61 7.85
N LYS A 120 2.02 25.80 7.26
CA LYS A 120 3.19 26.64 7.05
C LYS A 120 3.62 27.32 8.35
N SER A 121 2.66 27.87 9.10
CA SER A 121 2.91 28.51 10.40
C SER A 121 3.42 27.54 11.47
N CYS A 122 3.03 26.27 11.42
CA CYS A 122 3.56 25.23 12.31
C CYS A 122 4.80 24.53 11.77
N GLY A 123 5.28 24.90 10.57
CA GLY A 123 6.48 24.32 9.98
C GLY A 123 6.36 22.81 9.67
N VAL A 124 5.12 22.30 9.56
CA VAL A 124 4.87 20.88 9.27
C VAL A 124 4.84 20.57 7.79
N CYS A 125 4.76 21.60 6.95
CA CYS A 125 5.01 21.49 5.53
C CYS A 125 6.17 22.41 5.13
N VAL A 126 6.85 22.01 4.06
CA VAL A 126 7.80 22.87 3.36
C VAL A 126 7.19 23.20 2.01
N ASP A 127 7.17 24.48 1.67
CA ASP A 127 6.80 24.93 0.33
C ASP A 127 7.81 24.34 -0.66
N CYS A 128 7.36 23.29 -1.36
CA CYS A 128 8.15 22.41 -2.21
C CYS A 128 7.76 22.62 -3.68
N ASP A 129 7.97 23.84 -4.13
CA ASP A 129 7.90 24.13 -5.55
C ASP A 129 9.23 24.70 -6.02
N ASP A 130 9.53 24.41 -7.28
CA ASP A 130 10.59 25.07 -8.00
C ASP A 130 10.09 26.46 -8.40
N THR A 131 10.77 27.50 -7.93
CA THR A 131 10.44 28.88 -8.26
C THR A 131 10.98 29.29 -9.63
N HIS A 132 11.78 28.45 -10.28
CA HIS A 132 12.39 28.74 -11.58
C HIS A 132 12.15 27.60 -12.58
N VAL A 133 11.79 27.98 -13.81
CA VAL A 133 11.45 27.03 -14.89
C VAL A 133 12.61 26.07 -15.23
N ASP A 134 13.85 26.55 -15.12
CA ASP A 134 15.06 25.77 -15.41
C ASP A 134 15.57 24.93 -14.23
N CYS A 135 14.88 24.89 -13.08
CA CYS A 135 15.33 24.12 -11.92
C CYS A 135 15.62 22.65 -12.27
N LYS A 136 14.78 22.02 -13.11
CA LYS A 136 14.98 20.64 -13.59
C LYS A 136 16.26 20.50 -14.40
N LEU A 137 16.55 21.48 -15.25
CA LEU A 137 17.77 21.49 -16.07
C LEU A 137 19.01 21.66 -15.19
N TRP A 138 18.97 22.58 -14.24
CA TRP A 138 20.08 22.86 -13.32
C TRP A 138 20.34 21.69 -12.37
N ALA A 139 19.29 21.06 -11.85
CA ALA A 139 19.41 19.85 -11.06
C ALA A 139 20.10 18.72 -11.85
N LYS A 140 19.69 18.50 -13.11
CA LYS A 140 20.36 17.54 -14.02
C LYS A 140 21.82 17.90 -14.29
N LYS A 141 22.16 19.19 -14.35
CA LYS A 141 23.55 19.67 -14.48
C LYS A 141 24.38 19.52 -13.20
N GLY A 142 23.77 19.11 -12.08
CA GLY A 142 24.43 18.92 -10.80
C GLY A 142 24.47 20.17 -9.91
N GLU A 143 23.69 21.21 -10.23
CA GLU A 143 23.66 22.45 -9.46
C GLU A 143 23.21 22.24 -8.01
N CYS A 144 22.40 21.21 -7.73
CA CYS A 144 22.03 20.87 -6.35
C CYS A 144 23.24 20.63 -5.43
N LYS A 145 24.37 20.18 -6.01
CA LYS A 145 25.64 19.99 -5.29
C LYS A 145 26.58 21.19 -5.44
N ARG A 146 26.65 21.80 -6.64
CA ARG A 146 27.58 22.91 -6.94
C ARG A 146 27.10 24.26 -6.40
N ASN A 147 25.80 24.50 -6.43
CA ASN A 147 25.15 25.71 -5.95
C ASN A 147 24.01 25.37 -4.95
N PRO A 148 24.35 24.76 -3.80
CA PRO A 148 23.35 24.22 -2.89
C PRO A 148 22.51 25.32 -2.24
N VAL A 149 23.05 26.54 -2.05
CA VAL A 149 22.32 27.63 -1.40
C VAL A 149 21.15 28.09 -2.26
N TYR A 150 21.42 28.43 -3.53
CA TYR A 150 20.39 28.87 -4.46
C TYR A 150 19.40 27.74 -4.79
N MET A 151 19.92 26.54 -5.02
CA MET A 151 19.06 25.42 -5.36
C MET A 151 18.15 25.00 -4.20
N LYS A 152 18.60 25.14 -2.94
CA LYS A 152 17.75 24.96 -1.75
C LYS A 152 16.66 26.01 -1.63
N SER A 153 16.92 27.26 -2.02
CA SER A 153 15.90 28.31 -1.92
C SER A 153 14.88 28.26 -3.05
N SER A 154 15.35 27.92 -4.27
CA SER A 154 14.60 28.13 -5.50
C SER A 154 14.24 26.86 -6.25
N CYS A 155 14.92 25.74 -6.00
CA CYS A 155 14.79 24.50 -6.76
C CYS A 155 14.64 23.27 -5.86
N LYS A 156 13.85 23.42 -4.79
CA LYS A 156 13.68 22.42 -3.73
C LYS A 156 13.17 21.10 -4.29
N GLN A 157 12.18 21.17 -5.18
CA GLN A 157 11.55 19.99 -5.77
C GLN A 157 12.52 19.29 -6.73
N SER A 158 13.16 20.04 -7.63
CA SER A 158 14.15 19.49 -8.57
C SER A 158 15.38 18.89 -7.89
N CYS A 159 15.75 19.39 -6.71
CA CYS A 159 16.83 18.83 -5.91
C CYS A 159 16.42 17.71 -4.94
N GLY A 160 15.16 17.25 -5.00
CA GLY A 160 14.68 16.16 -4.15
C GLY A 160 14.64 16.53 -2.67
N MET A 161 14.50 17.81 -2.33
CA MET A 161 14.54 18.28 -0.94
C MET A 161 13.18 18.20 -0.24
N CYS A 162 12.29 17.38 -0.80
CA CYS A 162 10.87 17.38 -0.47
C CYS A 162 10.38 16.01 -0.04
N ASP A 163 11.25 15.23 0.59
CA ASP A 163 10.99 13.86 1.01
C ASP A 163 9.87 13.75 2.06
N HIS A 164 9.45 14.86 2.66
CA HIS A 164 8.27 14.90 3.54
C HIS A 164 6.93 14.99 2.81
N LEU A 165 6.93 15.14 1.48
CA LEU A 165 5.72 15.29 0.66
C LEU A 165 5.51 14.16 -0.36
N GLN A 166 6.35 13.12 -0.33
CA GLN A 166 6.22 11.99 -1.24
C GLN A 166 6.24 10.66 -0.49
N CYS A 167 5.14 9.91 -0.64
CA CYS A 167 5.14 8.44 -0.55
C CYS A 167 6.38 7.89 -1.29
N PRO A 168 7.02 6.80 -0.83
CA PRO A 168 8.28 6.32 -1.36
C PRO A 168 8.22 6.19 -2.89
N ARG A 169 8.94 7.07 -3.60
CA ARG A 169 9.14 6.90 -5.05
C ARG A 169 10.29 5.92 -5.23
N PRO A 170 10.11 4.80 -5.97
CA PRO A 170 11.20 3.89 -6.23
C PRO A 170 12.35 4.64 -6.92
N ALA A 171 13.55 4.50 -6.37
CA ALA A 171 14.76 5.05 -6.97
C ALA A 171 14.96 4.42 -8.36
N HIS A 172 14.83 5.22 -9.40
CA HIS A 172 15.30 4.84 -10.73
C HIS A 172 16.79 5.20 -10.82
N GLY A 173 17.62 4.15 -10.77
CA GLY A 173 19.00 4.19 -11.25
C GLY A 173 19.06 4.13 -12.77
#